data_AF-A0A8X6VUJ8-F1
#
_entry.id   AF-A0A8X6VUJ8-F1
#
_cell.length_a   1.000
_cell.length_b   1.000
_cell.length_c   1.000
_cell.angle_alpha   90.00
_cell.angle_beta   90.00
_cell.angle_gamma   90.00
#
_symmetry.space_group_name_H-M   'P 1'
#
loop_
_entity.id
_entity.type
_entity.pdbx_description
1 polymer ?
#
loop_
_entity_poly.entity_id
_entity_poly.type
_entity_poly.pdbx_seq_one_letter_code
_entity_poly.pdbx_strand_id
1 'polypeptide(L)'
;MGVVELNIRIRDFEKPWLFHVLADLEYPCVFGIDFIGGSKIILDCDRKSLAIPDSQINKVVKTVEIEKVEIGLSKTKLEEKQKRELQDLFNSFQGLFSDKPGFTHVLYHEIDTEDNPPVVSRPYRYDRLKQEILDYHVDKMLKEGTIIPIQSPYASPVVLCRKNNGLHHRIIRKHIDLLLIIGN
;
A
#
# COMPACT_ATOMS: atom_id res chain seq x y z
N MET A 1 14.55 23.86 -28.36
CA MET A 1 13.27 23.57 -27.68
C MET A 1 12.20 24.39 -28.37
N GLY A 2 11.21 23.73 -28.96
CA GLY A 2 10.03 24.39 -29.51
C GLY A 2 8.87 24.35 -28.52
N VAL A 3 7.83 25.14 -28.77
CA VAL A 3 6.54 25.02 -28.07
C VAL A 3 5.48 24.72 -29.12
N VAL A 4 4.59 23.76 -28.84
CA VAL A 4 3.46 23.41 -29.70
C VAL A 4 2.18 23.40 -28.87
N GLU A 5 1.10 23.97 -29.42
CA GLU A 5 -0.22 23.88 -28.81
C GLU A 5 -0.96 22.65 -29.35
N LEU A 6 -1.44 21.79 -28.46
CA LEU A 6 -2.18 20.58 -28.80
C LEU A 6 -3.48 20.52 -28.01
N ASN A 7 -4.58 20.12 -28.68
CA ASN A 7 -5.83 19.81 -27.99
C ASN A 7 -5.75 18.41 -27.39
N ILE A 8 -5.87 18.33 -26.07
CA ILE A 8 -5.87 17.06 -25.34
C ILE A 8 -7.31 16.68 -25.08
N ARG A 9 -7.69 15.47 -25.52
CA ARG A 9 -8.99 14.86 -25.21
C ARG A 9 -8.81 13.66 -24.27
N ILE A 10 -9.35 13.75 -23.06
CA ILE A 10 -9.42 12.65 -22.08
C ILE A 10 -10.90 12.37 -21.82
N ARG A 11 -11.46 11.36 -22.50
CA ARG A 11 -12.90 11.07 -22.50
C ARG A 11 -13.70 12.31 -22.93
N ASP A 12 -14.52 12.86 -22.03
CA ASP A 12 -15.39 14.01 -22.27
C ASP A 12 -14.71 15.36 -21.97
N PHE A 13 -13.46 15.33 -21.48
CA PHE A 13 -12.66 16.52 -21.23
C PHE A 13 -11.82 16.85 -22.46
N GLU A 14 -11.97 18.06 -23.00
CA GLU A 14 -11.16 18.55 -24.11
C GLU A 14 -10.62 19.94 -23.78
N LYS A 15 -9.29 20.12 -23.85
CA LYS A 15 -8.65 21.41 -23.56
C LYS A 15 -7.36 21.60 -24.37
N PRO A 16 -7.13 22.80 -24.96
CA PRO A 16 -5.85 23.14 -25.54
C PRO A 16 -4.76 23.25 -24.46
N TRP A 17 -3.56 22.78 -24.77
CA TRP A 17 -2.40 22.90 -23.90
C TRP A 17 -1.10 23.11 -24.67
N LEU A 18 -0.20 23.90 -24.09
CA LEU A 18 1.12 24.17 -24.64
C LEU A 18 2.13 23.14 -24.14
N PHE A 19 2.79 22.46 -25.08
CA PHE A 19 3.83 21.48 -24.81
C PHE A 19 5.20 22.00 -25.22
N HIS A 20 6.20 21.76 -24.36
CA HIS A 20 7.60 21.93 -24.72
C HIS A 20 8.10 20.70 -25.48
N VAL A 21 8.69 20.93 -26.65
CA VAL A 21 9.23 19.87 -27.51
C VAL A 21 10.72 19.67 -27.22
N LEU A 22 11.06 18.44 -26.82
CA LEU A 22 12.41 17.95 -26.55
C LEU A 22 12.79 16.92 -27.61
N ALA A 23 14.06 16.91 -28.03
CA ALA A 23 14.52 16.04 -29.12
C ALA A 23 14.59 14.56 -28.71
N ASP A 24 14.95 14.27 -27.46
CA ASP A 24 15.26 12.92 -26.98
C ASP A 24 14.45 12.57 -25.73
N LEU A 25 13.12 12.51 -25.85
CA LEU A 25 12.25 12.11 -24.75
C LEU A 25 12.10 10.58 -24.73
N GLU A 26 12.36 9.95 -23.58
CA GLU A 26 12.18 8.49 -23.40
C GLU A 26 10.73 8.04 -23.64
N TYR A 27 9.78 8.95 -23.44
CA TYR A 27 8.35 8.73 -23.65
C TYR A 27 7.80 9.68 -24.72
N PRO A 28 6.74 9.33 -25.46
CA PRO A 28 6.16 10.20 -26.49
C PRO A 28 5.68 11.56 -25.97
N CYS A 29 5.20 11.61 -24.73
CA CYS A 29 4.84 12.84 -24.02
C CYS A 29 4.82 12.59 -22.51
N VAL A 30 5.06 13.64 -21.72
CA VAL A 30 4.94 13.62 -20.26
C VAL A 30 4.04 14.77 -19.84
N PHE A 31 3.03 14.47 -19.01
CA PHE A 31 2.20 15.49 -18.39
C PHE A 31 2.83 15.92 -17.06
N GLY A 32 3.25 17.19 -17.01
CA GLY A 32 3.85 17.78 -15.82
C GLY A 32 2.81 18.24 -14.79
N ILE A 33 3.34 18.73 -13.66
CA ILE A 33 2.55 19.29 -12.56
C ILE A 33 1.79 20.56 -12.96
N ASP A 34 2.31 21.28 -13.95
CA ASP A 34 1.72 22.44 -14.59
C ASP A 34 0.42 22.08 -15.33
N PHE A 35 0.42 21.00 -16.12
CA PHE A 35 -0.78 20.46 -16.75
C PHE A 35 -1.80 20.02 -15.71
N ILE A 36 -1.37 19.24 -14.71
CA ILE A 36 -2.25 18.72 -13.65
C ILE A 36 -2.91 19.87 -12.88
N GLY A 37 -2.13 20.88 -12.47
CA GLY A 37 -2.62 22.06 -11.78
C GLY A 37 -3.59 22.90 -12.63
N GLY A 38 -3.28 23.14 -13.90
CA GLY A 38 -4.10 23.95 -14.79
C GLY A 38 -5.35 23.24 -15.34
N SER A 39 -5.40 21.92 -15.29
CA SER A 39 -6.55 21.10 -15.68
C SER A 39 -7.43 20.67 -14.50
N LYS A 40 -7.02 20.98 -13.26
CA LYS A 40 -7.67 20.52 -12.01
C LYS A 40 -7.83 19.01 -11.91
N ILE A 41 -6.98 18.25 -12.60
CA ILE A 41 -6.99 16.79 -12.56
C ILE A 41 -6.53 16.32 -11.18
N ILE A 42 -7.26 15.36 -10.62
CA ILE A 42 -6.89 14.69 -9.37
C ILE A 42 -6.29 13.33 -9.73
N LEU A 43 -5.04 13.12 -9.36
CA LEU A 43 -4.34 11.84 -9.47
C LEU A 43 -4.39 11.13 -8.12
N ASP A 44 -4.96 9.94 -8.11
CA ASP A 44 -4.87 9.01 -6.98
C ASP A 44 -3.80 7.97 -7.32
N CYS A 45 -2.58 8.21 -6.85
CA CYS A 45 -1.43 7.34 -7.09
C CYS A 45 -1.57 5.99 -6.39
N ASP A 46 -2.27 5.93 -5.26
CA ASP A 46 -2.49 4.70 -4.51
C ASP A 46 -3.47 3.78 -5.27
N ARG A 47 -4.49 4.35 -5.90
CA ARG A 47 -5.49 3.62 -6.71
C ARG A 47 -5.17 3.57 -8.20
N LYS A 48 -4.05 4.17 -8.63
CA LYS A 48 -3.70 4.36 -10.05
C LYS A 48 -4.86 4.91 -10.87
N SER A 49 -5.60 5.88 -10.30
CA SER A 49 -6.81 6.43 -10.92
C SER A 49 -6.71 7.94 -11.12
N LEU A 50 -7.49 8.45 -12.08
CA LEU A 50 -7.53 9.85 -12.46
C LEU A 50 -8.98 10.33 -12.42
N ALA A 51 -9.23 11.46 -11.74
CA ALA A 51 -10.53 12.11 -11.68
C ALA A 51 -10.46 13.53 -12.26
N ILE A 52 -11.47 13.90 -13.05
CA ILE A 52 -11.63 15.24 -13.63
C ILE A 52 -12.88 15.84 -12.98
N PRO A 53 -12.72 16.81 -12.08
CA PRO A 53 -13.84 17.45 -11.40
C PRO A 53 -14.48 18.49 -12.32
N ASP A 54 -15.24 18.05 -13.32
CA ASP A 54 -16.39 18.79 -13.88
C ASP A 54 -17.24 17.86 -14.77
N SER A 55 -18.53 17.77 -14.42
CA SER A 55 -19.63 17.00 -15.07
C SER A 55 -19.78 15.51 -14.73
N GLN A 56 -20.47 15.26 -13.61
CA GLN A 56 -21.49 14.20 -13.42
C GLN A 56 -21.14 12.70 -13.43
N ILE A 57 -19.89 12.24 -13.32
CA ILE A 57 -19.67 10.80 -13.11
C ILE A 57 -18.63 10.54 -12.01
N ASN A 58 -19.12 10.44 -10.76
CA ASN A 58 -18.49 9.65 -9.71
C ASN A 58 -18.53 8.16 -10.11
N LYS A 59 -17.79 7.77 -11.15
CA LYS A 59 -17.42 6.37 -11.35
C LYS A 59 -16.11 6.16 -10.64
N VAL A 60 -16.22 5.78 -9.37
CA VAL A 60 -15.18 5.00 -8.70
C VAL A 60 -14.90 3.81 -9.61
N VAL A 61 -13.80 3.87 -10.35
CA VAL A 61 -13.34 2.73 -11.14
C VAL A 61 -12.95 1.65 -10.14
N LYS A 62 -13.58 0.48 -10.30
CA LYS A 62 -13.39 -0.68 -9.42
C LYS A 62 -11.90 -1.00 -9.33
N THR A 63 -11.51 -1.31 -8.09
CA THR A 63 -10.29 -1.99 -7.69
C THR A 63 -9.95 -3.07 -8.71
N VAL A 64 -8.84 -2.86 -9.42
CA VAL A 64 -8.18 -3.95 -10.15
C VAL A 64 -7.61 -4.84 -9.05
N GLU A 65 -8.15 -6.05 -8.92
CA GLU A 65 -7.47 -7.11 -8.17
C GLU A 65 -6.04 -7.17 -8.72
N ILE A 66 -5.03 -7.06 -7.85
CA ILE A 66 -3.65 -7.26 -8.26
C ILE A 66 -3.51 -8.77 -8.52
N GLU A 67 -3.98 -9.20 -9.70
CA GLU A 67 -3.61 -10.47 -10.29
C GLU A 67 -2.10 -10.40 -10.49
N LYS A 68 -1.40 -11.38 -9.91
CA LYS A 68 0.02 -11.71 -10.04
C LYS A 68 0.93 -10.54 -10.45
N VAL A 69 1.87 -10.20 -9.58
CA VAL A 69 3.04 -9.38 -9.94
C VAL A 69 3.78 -10.07 -11.08
N GLU A 70 3.42 -9.77 -12.32
CA GLU A 70 4.22 -10.11 -13.48
C GLU A 70 5.41 -9.17 -13.48
N ILE A 71 6.59 -9.77 -13.49
CA ILE A 71 7.84 -9.02 -13.50
C ILE A 71 7.96 -8.41 -14.89
N GLY A 72 7.66 -7.13 -14.98
CA GLY A 72 7.72 -6.34 -16.21
C GLY A 72 9.15 -6.14 -16.69
N LEU A 73 9.74 -7.17 -17.30
CA LEU A 73 11.05 -7.11 -17.96
C LEU A 73 11.02 -6.26 -19.25
N SER A 74 9.84 -5.83 -19.68
CA SER A 74 9.61 -5.03 -20.90
C SER A 74 10.29 -3.65 -20.89
N LYS A 75 10.57 -3.08 -19.73
CA LYS A 75 11.26 -1.77 -19.59
C LYS A 75 12.79 -1.89 -19.43
N THR A 76 13.35 -3.10 -19.54
CA THR A 76 14.78 -3.32 -19.33
C THR A 76 15.54 -3.36 -20.65
N LYS A 77 16.75 -2.79 -20.68
CA LYS A 77 17.70 -2.90 -21.81
C LYS A 77 18.45 -4.24 -21.74
N LEU A 78 17.72 -5.35 -21.67
CA LEU A 78 18.28 -6.70 -21.60
C LEU A 78 18.07 -7.42 -22.92
N GLU A 79 19.01 -8.29 -23.28
CA GLU A 79 18.85 -9.19 -24.40
C GLU A 79 17.78 -10.26 -24.08
N GLU A 80 17.14 -10.80 -25.12
CA GLU A 80 16.08 -11.82 -24.96
C GLU A 80 16.55 -13.06 -24.20
N LYS A 81 17.83 -13.43 -24.33
CA LYS A 81 18.42 -14.52 -23.56
C LYS A 81 18.46 -14.20 -22.05
N GLN A 82 18.91 -13.01 -21.69
CA GLN A 82 19.01 -12.57 -20.29
C GLN A 82 17.63 -12.41 -19.65
N LYS A 83 16.63 -11.95 -20.40
CA LYS A 83 15.25 -11.88 -19.94
C LYS A 83 14.71 -13.26 -19.58
N ARG A 84 14.98 -14.28 -20.41
CA ARG A 84 14.56 -15.66 -20.12
C ARG A 84 15.24 -16.20 -18.85
N GLU A 85 16.55 -16.04 -18.73
CA GLU A 85 17.29 -16.49 -17.53
C GLU A 85 16.77 -15.84 -16.25
N LEU A 86 16.47 -14.53 -16.29
CA LEU A 86 15.86 -13.83 -15.16
C LEU A 86 14.45 -14.33 -14.85
N GLN A 87 13.64 -14.55 -15.88
CA GLN A 87 12.27 -15.04 -15.71
C GLN A 87 12.25 -16.43 -15.08
N ASP A 88 13.15 -17.33 -15.50
CA ASP A 88 13.33 -18.65 -14.91
C ASP A 88 13.78 -18.56 -13.44
N LEU A 89 14.72 -17.65 -13.14
CA LEU A 89 15.16 -17.39 -11.77
C LEU A 89 13.99 -16.92 -10.89
N PHE A 90 13.22 -15.94 -11.34
CA PHE A 90 12.07 -15.46 -10.58
C PHE A 90 11.00 -16.52 -10.38
N ASN A 91 10.76 -17.37 -11.40
CA ASN A 91 9.86 -18.50 -11.29
C ASN A 91 10.35 -19.53 -10.25
N SER A 92 11.66 -19.75 -10.17
CA SER A 92 12.24 -20.66 -9.17
C SER A 92 12.17 -20.12 -7.74
N PHE A 93 12.14 -18.80 -7.57
CA PHE A 93 12.10 -18.13 -6.26
C PHE A 93 10.81 -17.33 -5.99
N GLN A 94 9.67 -17.70 -6.59
CA GLN A 94 8.41 -16.95 -6.42
C GLN A 94 8.02 -16.75 -4.94
N GLY A 95 8.35 -17.72 -4.08
CA GLY A 95 8.09 -17.65 -2.64
C GLY A 95 8.83 -16.52 -1.92
N LEU A 96 9.95 -16.02 -2.45
CA LEU A 96 10.70 -14.89 -1.86
C LEU A 96 10.01 -13.54 -2.08
N PHE A 97 9.15 -13.43 -3.10
CA PHE A 97 8.49 -12.20 -3.50
C PHE A 97 7.05 -12.12 -2.97
N SER A 98 6.74 -12.86 -1.90
CA SER A 98 5.43 -12.76 -1.26
C SER A 98 5.32 -11.46 -0.47
N ASP A 99 4.20 -10.74 -0.62
CA ASP A 99 3.85 -9.61 0.25
C ASP A 99 3.47 -10.07 1.68
N LYS A 100 3.35 -11.38 1.90
CA LYS A 100 3.06 -11.95 3.22
C LYS A 100 4.36 -12.19 3.98
N PRO A 101 4.50 -11.68 5.22
CA PRO A 101 5.65 -12.00 6.04
C PRO A 101 5.71 -13.51 6.31
N GLY A 102 6.90 -14.10 6.18
CA GLY A 102 7.15 -15.49 6.56
C GLY A 102 7.43 -15.63 8.07
N PHE A 103 7.52 -16.87 8.54
CA PHE A 103 7.98 -17.21 9.88
C PHE A 103 9.01 -18.34 9.82
N THR A 104 9.83 -18.47 10.85
CA THR A 104 10.85 -19.53 10.95
C THR A 104 10.77 -20.21 12.30
N HIS A 105 11.01 -21.52 12.33
CA HIS A 105 11.12 -22.32 13.54
C HIS A 105 12.58 -22.57 13.96
N VAL A 106 13.53 -21.94 13.28
CA VAL A 106 14.98 -22.13 13.52
C VAL A 106 15.43 -21.44 14.81
N LEU A 107 14.85 -20.28 15.13
CA LEU A 107 15.19 -19.50 16.31
C LEU A 107 13.91 -18.92 16.92
N TYR A 108 13.81 -18.98 18.23
CA TYR A 108 12.78 -18.31 19.02
C TYR A 108 13.42 -17.16 19.79
N HIS A 109 12.75 -16.01 19.82
CA HIS A 109 13.14 -14.92 20.69
C HIS A 109 12.46 -15.12 22.04
N GLU A 110 13.26 -15.31 23.09
CA GLU A 110 12.81 -15.26 24.47
C GLU A 110 13.03 -13.85 25.02
N ILE A 111 12.05 -13.32 25.75
CA ILE A 111 12.12 -12.03 26.42
C ILE A 111 12.22 -12.33 27.91
N ASP A 112 13.40 -12.11 28.49
CA ASP A 112 13.62 -12.23 29.93
C ASP A 112 13.01 -11.01 30.63
N THR A 113 12.01 -11.24 31.48
CA THR A 113 11.35 -10.20 32.26
C THR A 113 11.99 -10.01 33.64
N GLU A 114 13.06 -10.74 33.96
CA GLU A 114 13.65 -10.83 35.30
C GLU A 114 12.55 -11.12 36.35
N ASP A 115 12.66 -10.55 37.55
CA ASP A 115 11.68 -10.69 38.63
C ASP A 115 10.48 -9.71 38.51
N ASN A 116 10.24 -9.11 37.34
CA ASN A 116 9.16 -8.15 37.17
C ASN A 116 7.79 -8.83 37.07
N PRO A 117 6.80 -8.44 37.90
CA PRO A 117 5.47 -9.03 37.86
C PRO A 117 4.71 -8.68 36.57
N PRO A 118 3.72 -9.49 36.16
CA PRO A 118 2.90 -9.21 34.99
C PRO A 118 2.16 -7.88 35.06
N VAL A 119 2.14 -7.14 33.94
CA VAL A 119 1.47 -5.84 33.82
C VAL A 119 0.22 -5.98 32.97
N VAL A 120 -0.93 -5.58 33.53
CA VAL A 120 -2.24 -5.58 32.86
C VAL A 120 -2.77 -4.15 32.77
N SER A 121 -2.90 -3.67 31.54
CA SER A 121 -3.46 -2.36 31.24
C SER A 121 -4.78 -2.49 30.49
N ARG A 122 -5.78 -1.71 30.91
CA ARG A 122 -7.11 -1.73 30.29
C ARG A 122 -7.07 -1.21 28.85
N PRO A 123 -7.80 -1.84 27.91
CA PRO A 123 -7.95 -1.31 26.55
C PRO A 123 -8.53 0.11 26.55
N TYR A 124 -8.08 0.94 25.60
CA TYR A 124 -8.66 2.25 25.39
C TYR A 124 -10.07 2.14 24.78
N ARG A 125 -10.96 3.05 25.19
CA ARG A 125 -12.26 3.20 24.54
C ARG A 125 -12.09 3.97 23.24
N TYR A 126 -12.58 3.40 22.14
CA TYR A 126 -12.65 4.06 20.85
C TYR A 126 -14.08 4.46 20.52
N ASP A 127 -14.22 5.53 19.72
CA ASP A 127 -15.46 5.83 19.02
C ASP A 127 -15.74 4.75 17.97
N ARG A 128 -17.02 4.60 17.60
CA ARG A 128 -17.50 3.51 16.74
C ARG A 128 -16.66 3.35 15.45
N LEU A 129 -16.34 4.44 14.77
CA LEU A 129 -15.58 4.40 13.51
C LEU A 129 -14.14 3.87 13.72
N LYS A 130 -13.47 4.26 14.80
CA LYS A 130 -12.13 3.76 15.11
C LYS A 130 -12.16 2.32 15.58
N GLN A 131 -13.21 1.92 16.29
CA GLN A 131 -13.42 0.53 16.67
C GLN A 131 -13.59 -0.36 15.44
N GLU A 132 -14.41 0.04 14.46
CA GLU A 132 -14.58 -0.68 13.19
C GLU A 132 -13.25 -0.82 12.41
N ILE A 133 -12.41 0.22 12.42
CA ILE A 133 -11.06 0.17 11.83
C ILE A 133 -10.17 -0.81 12.58
N LEU A 134 -10.19 -0.78 13.92
CA LEU A 134 -9.41 -1.68 14.76
C LEU A 134 -9.80 -3.14 14.49
N ASP A 135 -11.09 -3.45 14.51
CA ASP A 135 -11.63 -4.79 14.30
C ASP A 135 -11.26 -5.32 12.91
N TYR A 136 -11.37 -4.49 11.86
CA TYR A 136 -10.92 -4.85 10.51
C TYR A 136 -9.45 -5.27 10.47
N HIS A 137 -8.56 -4.51 11.13
CA HIS A 137 -7.14 -4.82 11.15
C HIS A 137 -6.82 -6.07 11.96
N VAL A 138 -7.51 -6.27 13.10
CA VAL A 138 -7.39 -7.46 13.93
C VAL A 138 -7.80 -8.71 13.15
N ASP A 139 -8.96 -8.67 12.50
CA ASP A 139 -9.47 -9.78 11.67
C ASP A 139 -8.54 -10.09 10.51
N LYS A 140 -7.99 -9.06 9.86
CA LYS A 140 -7.01 -9.22 8.79
C LYS A 140 -5.76 -9.94 9.30
N MET A 141 -5.18 -9.50 10.41
CA MET A 141 -3.97 -10.09 10.97
C MET A 141 -4.19 -11.51 11.49
N LEU A 142 -5.39 -11.82 12.01
CA LEU A 142 -5.81 -13.18 12.36
C LEU A 142 -5.87 -14.09 11.13
N LYS A 143 -6.52 -13.62 10.05
CA LYS A 143 -6.61 -14.37 8.77
C LYS A 143 -5.25 -14.58 8.12
N GLU A 144 -4.33 -13.64 8.28
CA GLU A 144 -2.95 -13.74 7.80
C GLU A 144 -2.07 -14.64 8.68
N GLY A 145 -2.50 -14.99 9.90
CA GLY A 145 -1.73 -15.80 10.84
C GLY A 145 -0.61 -15.03 11.54
N THR A 146 -0.56 -13.70 11.38
CA THR A 146 0.44 -12.82 12.02
C THR A 146 0.22 -12.71 13.53
N ILE A 147 -1.02 -12.91 13.99
CA ILE A 147 -1.40 -12.94 15.39
C ILE A 147 -2.31 -14.13 15.66
N ILE A 148 -2.29 -14.61 16.91
CA ILE A 148 -3.15 -15.69 17.40
C ILE A 148 -3.78 -15.28 18.75
N PRO A 149 -4.97 -15.81 19.09
CA PRO A 149 -5.61 -15.56 20.38
C PRO A 149 -4.95 -16.39 21.49
N ILE A 150 -4.64 -15.76 22.63
CA ILE A 150 -4.20 -16.42 23.87
C ILE A 150 -4.82 -15.79 25.11
N GLN A 151 -4.71 -16.51 26.21
CA GLN A 151 -4.87 -15.98 27.56
C GLN A 151 -3.47 -15.72 28.14
N SER A 152 -3.18 -14.46 28.48
CA SER A 152 -1.89 -14.03 29.03
C SER A 152 -2.10 -13.24 30.33
N PRO A 153 -1.20 -13.38 31.32
CA PRO A 153 -1.19 -12.50 32.50
C PRO A 153 -0.69 -11.09 32.17
N TYR A 154 -0.16 -10.85 30.96
CA TYR A 154 0.23 -9.53 30.45
C TYR A 154 -0.84 -8.98 29.51
N ALA A 155 -1.14 -7.69 29.59
CA ALA A 155 -2.03 -7.01 28.64
C ALA A 155 -1.63 -5.55 28.41
N SER A 156 -1.46 -5.16 27.15
CA SER A 156 -1.15 -3.79 26.74
C SER A 156 -2.25 -3.24 25.83
N PRO A 157 -2.70 -1.99 26.01
CA PRO A 157 -3.74 -1.41 25.18
C PRO A 157 -3.23 -1.21 23.75
N VAL A 158 -4.13 -1.44 22.80
CA VAL A 158 -3.86 -1.15 21.39
C VAL A 158 -4.03 0.34 21.13
N VAL A 159 -3.12 0.93 20.37
CA VAL A 159 -3.19 2.34 19.93
C VAL A 159 -3.30 2.42 18.42
N LEU A 160 -4.33 3.12 17.93
CA LEU A 160 -4.43 3.50 16.52
C LEU A 160 -3.66 4.79 16.25
N CYS A 161 -2.70 4.72 15.33
CA CYS A 161 -1.96 5.88 14.85
C CYS A 161 -2.23 6.10 13.36
N ARG A 162 -2.40 7.37 12.96
CA ARG A 162 -2.48 7.71 11.53
C ARG A 162 -1.10 7.65 10.90
N LYS A 163 -1.00 7.01 9.74
CA LYS A 163 0.21 7.07 8.89
C LYS A 163 0.18 8.38 8.08
N ASN A 164 1.36 8.87 7.69
CA ASN A 164 1.54 10.18 7.04
C ASN A 164 0.74 10.36 5.73
N ASN A 165 0.25 9.28 5.11
CA ASN A 165 -0.59 9.31 3.91
C ASN A 165 -2.11 9.47 4.21
N GLY A 166 -2.51 9.69 5.47
CA GLY A 166 -3.86 10.12 5.86
C GLY A 166 -4.96 9.05 5.79
N LEU A 167 -4.81 8.06 4.89
CA LEU A 167 -5.80 7.01 4.63
C LEU A 167 -5.55 5.72 5.43
N HIS A 168 -4.35 5.54 5.98
CA HIS A 168 -3.97 4.29 6.67
C HIS A 168 -3.76 4.51 8.16
N HIS A 169 -4.40 3.67 8.97
CA HIS A 169 -4.11 3.56 10.39
C HIS A 169 -3.11 2.41 10.60
N ARG A 170 -2.14 2.63 11.48
CA ARG A 170 -1.24 1.59 11.99
C ARG A 170 -1.64 1.28 13.42
N ILE A 171 -1.82 0.01 13.72
CA ILE A 171 -1.90 -0.48 15.09
C ILE A 171 -0.49 -0.47 15.68
N ILE A 172 -0.31 0.29 16.77
CA ILE A 172 0.93 0.28 17.57
C ILE A 172 0.60 -0.28 18.95
N ARG A 173 1.43 -1.22 19.43
CA ARG A 173 1.45 -1.64 20.84
C ARG A 173 2.55 -0.86 21.56
N LYS A 174 2.23 -0.34 22.74
CA LYS A 174 3.16 0.57 23.44
C LYS A 174 4.26 -0.13 24.24
N HIS A 175 4.13 -1.38 24.68
CA HIS A 175 5.22 -2.18 25.26
C HIS A 175 4.80 -3.66 25.30
N ILE A 176 5.72 -4.53 24.89
CA ILE A 176 5.88 -5.99 25.10
C ILE A 176 4.69 -6.92 24.76
N ASP A 177 5.07 -7.96 23.99
CA ASP A 177 4.40 -9.16 23.47
C ASP A 177 3.34 -9.08 22.36
N LEU A 178 3.64 -9.84 21.29
CA LEU A 178 2.73 -10.52 20.37
C LEU A 178 1.86 -11.47 21.22
N LEU A 179 0.57 -11.21 21.38
CA LEU A 179 -0.48 -11.98 20.72
C LEU A 179 -1.84 -11.35 21.07
N LEU A 180 -2.94 -11.74 20.43
CA LEU A 180 -4.28 -11.22 20.74
C LEU A 180 -4.80 -11.73 22.08
N ILE A 181 -5.32 -10.82 22.89
CA ILE A 181 -6.14 -11.12 24.06
C ILE A 181 -7.57 -10.86 23.63
N ILE A 182 -8.38 -11.92 23.53
CA ILE A 182 -9.83 -11.78 23.52
C ILE A 182 -10.24 -11.84 25.01
N GLY A 183 -10.50 -10.68 25.60
CA GLY A 183 -11.13 -10.59 26.91
C GLY A 183 -12.64 -10.71 26.77
N ASN A 184 -13.25 -11.56 27.60
CA ASN A 184 -14.70 -11.68 27.75
C ASN A 184 -15.38 -10.34 28.04
#